data_AF-A0A4R1ZVL9-F1
#
_entry.id   AF-A0A4R1ZVL9-F1
#
_cell.length_a   1.000
_cell.length_b   1.000
_cell.length_c   1.000
_cell.angle_alpha   90.00
_cell.angle_beta   90.00
_cell.angle_gamma   90.00
#
_symmetry.space_group_name_H-M   'P 1'
#
loop_
_entity.id
_entity.type
_entity.pdbx_description
1 polymer ?
#
loop_
_entity_poly.entity_id
_entity_poly.type
_entity_poly.pdbx_seq_one_letter_code
_entity_poly.pdbx_strand_id
1 'polypeptide(L)'
;MDWKFYRPEFAADHAPEMPAGMMTEGAWSGHRRFAYDLVRFAKPKVIVELGTLYGTSFFSFCQAIKDAGLDTTCYAVDTWQGDPHTGMYGQINDGIYQTVQAVKNRDFPNVGTLLRTTFDEALSNFPNKTIDILHIDGYHAYNAVLHDYASWLPKLAPNGIVLFHDTAVKIMNFGVHILWDQLRAIYPHMQFQHSNGLGVLFPKGVPDKFQDVLAQQQKLILRYARG
;
A
#
# COMPACT_ATOMS: atom_id res chain seq x y z
N MET A 1 23.98 3.02 4.05
CA MET A 1 22.66 2.74 3.43
C MET A 1 22.81 1.68 2.35
N ASP A 2 22.23 0.49 2.58
CA ASP A 2 22.25 -0.65 1.64
C ASP A 2 20.99 -0.76 0.77
N TRP A 3 20.28 0.36 0.59
CA TRP A 3 19.10 0.43 -0.26
C TRP A 3 19.48 0.23 -1.72
N LYS A 4 18.77 -0.69 -2.41
CA LYS A 4 19.00 -1.02 -3.81
C LYS A 4 17.82 -0.55 -4.65
N PHE A 5 18.12 0.05 -5.80
CA PHE A 5 17.14 0.44 -6.79
C PHE A 5 17.00 -0.67 -7.83
N TYR A 6 15.96 -1.50 -7.71
CA TYR A 6 15.74 -2.58 -8.66
C TYR A 6 15.02 -2.08 -9.91
N ARG A 7 15.05 -2.89 -10.96
CA ARG A 7 14.28 -2.69 -12.20
C ARG A 7 13.41 -3.93 -12.44
N PRO A 8 12.35 -4.13 -11.63
CA PRO A 8 11.49 -5.29 -11.79
C PRO A 8 10.69 -5.21 -13.10
N GLU A 9 10.36 -6.38 -13.61
CA GLU A 9 9.24 -6.58 -14.53
C GLU A 9 8.04 -6.99 -13.67
N PHE A 10 6.95 -6.24 -13.74
CA PHE A 10 5.76 -6.55 -12.95
C PHE A 10 4.82 -7.43 -13.77
N ALA A 11 4.57 -8.66 -13.32
CA ALA A 11 3.73 -9.61 -14.03
C ALA A 11 2.31 -9.06 -14.34
N ALA A 12 1.77 -8.25 -13.42
CA ALA A 12 0.46 -7.62 -13.57
C ALA A 12 0.38 -6.61 -14.73
N ASP A 13 1.51 -6.11 -15.27
CA ASP A 13 1.50 -5.24 -16.47
C ASP A 13 1.11 -5.99 -17.74
N HIS A 14 1.29 -7.32 -17.74
CA HIS A 14 1.03 -8.19 -18.88
C HIS A 14 -0.22 -9.06 -18.68
N ALA A 15 -1.02 -8.77 -17.63
CA ALA A 15 -2.23 -9.50 -17.33
C ALA A 15 -3.34 -9.21 -18.36
N PRO A 16 -3.82 -10.20 -19.13
CA PRO A 16 -4.90 -9.99 -20.10
C PRO A 16 -6.25 -9.60 -19.46
N GLU A 17 -6.44 -9.88 -18.18
CA GLU A 17 -7.64 -9.51 -17.43
C GLU A 17 -7.63 -8.04 -17.01
N MET A 18 -6.44 -7.43 -16.92
CA MET A 18 -6.27 -6.07 -16.44
C MET A 18 -6.64 -5.07 -17.55
N PRO A 19 -7.41 -4.00 -17.23
CA PRO A 19 -7.60 -2.92 -18.18
C PRO A 19 -6.26 -2.29 -18.58
N ALA A 20 -6.12 -1.97 -19.86
CA ALA A 20 -4.90 -1.35 -20.39
C ALA A 20 -4.58 -0.05 -19.63
N GLY A 21 -3.31 0.14 -19.29
CA GLY A 21 -2.83 1.32 -18.56
C GLY A 21 -3.16 1.32 -17.06
N MET A 22 -4.04 0.46 -16.55
CA MET A 22 -4.48 0.50 -15.14
C MET A 22 -3.29 0.42 -14.16
N MET A 23 -2.34 -0.47 -14.43
CA MET A 23 -1.16 -0.66 -13.58
C MET A 23 -0.10 0.42 -13.76
N THR A 24 -0.02 1.06 -14.94
CA THR A 24 1.11 1.93 -15.32
C THR A 24 0.77 3.42 -15.30
N GLU A 25 -0.51 3.78 -15.37
CA GLU A 25 -0.99 5.15 -15.51
C GLU A 25 -1.97 5.56 -14.41
N GLY A 26 -2.28 4.66 -13.48
CA GLY A 26 -3.17 4.92 -12.34
C GLY A 26 -2.56 5.88 -11.31
N ALA A 27 -3.41 6.38 -10.41
CA ALA A 27 -3.03 7.32 -9.36
C ALA A 27 -1.83 6.85 -8.53
N TRP A 28 -1.75 5.54 -8.26
CA TRP A 28 -0.69 4.93 -7.46
C TRP A 28 0.55 4.53 -8.28
N SER A 29 0.49 4.48 -9.61
CA SER A 29 1.49 3.80 -10.46
C SER A 29 2.92 4.31 -10.32
N GLY A 30 3.12 5.58 -9.96
CA GLY A 30 4.46 6.15 -9.73
C GLY A 30 5.15 5.67 -8.45
N HIS A 31 4.47 4.91 -7.59
CA HIS A 31 5.02 4.38 -6.34
C HIS A 31 5.48 2.92 -6.45
N ARG A 32 5.19 2.24 -7.56
CA ARG A 32 5.42 0.79 -7.73
C ARG A 32 6.87 0.36 -7.49
N ARG A 33 7.83 1.09 -8.05
CA ARG A 33 9.27 0.82 -7.85
C ARG A 33 9.70 1.09 -6.41
N PHE A 34 9.18 2.14 -5.78
CA PHE A 34 9.47 2.42 -4.37
C PHE A 34 8.93 1.31 -3.48
N ALA A 35 7.67 0.91 -3.65
CA ALA A 35 7.05 -0.17 -2.90
C ALA A 35 7.77 -1.50 -3.08
N TYR A 36 8.20 -1.80 -4.31
CA TYR A 36 8.98 -2.99 -4.60
C TYR A 36 10.30 -3.00 -3.81
N ASP A 37 11.06 -1.90 -3.92
CA ASP A 37 12.35 -1.76 -3.24
C ASP A 37 12.18 -1.74 -1.70
N LEU A 38 11.11 -1.11 -1.21
CA LEU A 38 10.73 -1.08 0.21
C LEU A 38 10.53 -2.49 0.75
N VAL A 39 9.74 -3.33 0.09
CA VAL A 39 9.48 -4.70 0.55
C VAL A 39 10.77 -5.53 0.54
N ARG A 40 11.60 -5.41 -0.51
CA ARG A 40 12.88 -6.12 -0.58
C ARG A 40 13.88 -5.68 0.48
N PHE A 41 13.84 -4.41 0.89
CA PHE A 41 14.67 -3.86 1.95
C PHE A 41 14.14 -4.19 3.35
N ALA A 42 12.83 -4.03 3.55
CA ALA A 42 12.15 -4.25 4.81
C ALA A 42 12.08 -5.75 5.17
N LYS A 43 11.90 -6.63 4.19
CA LYS A 43 11.67 -8.08 4.37
C LYS A 43 10.59 -8.36 5.43
N PRO A 44 9.38 -7.78 5.27
CA PRO A 44 8.30 -7.95 6.24
C PRO A 44 7.86 -9.42 6.29
N LYS A 45 7.30 -9.89 7.39
CA LYS A 45 6.57 -11.17 7.46
C LYS A 45 5.12 -10.99 7.02
N VAL A 46 4.49 -9.89 7.43
CA VAL A 46 3.08 -9.60 7.13
C VAL A 46 2.93 -8.20 6.55
N ILE A 47 2.31 -8.13 5.37
CA ILE A 47 1.85 -6.88 4.76
C ILE A 47 0.33 -6.93 4.70
N VAL A 48 -0.34 -5.85 5.11
CA VAL A 48 -1.79 -5.69 4.92
C VAL A 48 -2.07 -4.39 4.19
N GLU A 49 -2.87 -4.48 3.14
CA GLU A 49 -3.41 -3.36 2.40
C GLU A 49 -4.91 -3.22 2.65
N LEU A 50 -5.34 -2.00 2.93
CA LEU A 50 -6.74 -1.60 3.07
C LEU A 50 -7.12 -0.73 1.86
N GLY A 51 -8.03 -1.22 1.03
CA GLY A 51 -8.36 -0.61 -0.25
C GLY A 51 -7.40 -1.07 -1.33
N THR A 52 -7.90 -1.95 -2.22
CA THR A 52 -7.09 -2.63 -3.22
C THR A 52 -7.49 -2.25 -4.64
N LEU A 53 -8.78 -2.02 -4.92
CA LEU A 53 -9.26 -1.75 -6.27
C LEU A 53 -8.71 -2.80 -7.27
N TYR A 54 -8.00 -2.40 -8.33
CA TYR A 54 -7.33 -3.27 -9.31
C TYR A 54 -5.96 -3.80 -8.84
N GLY A 55 -5.49 -3.42 -7.64
CA GLY A 55 -4.33 -4.02 -6.97
C GLY A 55 -2.98 -3.46 -7.40
N THR A 56 -2.88 -2.19 -7.82
CA THR A 56 -1.59 -1.63 -8.28
C THR A 56 -0.49 -1.73 -7.21
N SER A 57 -0.84 -1.34 -5.99
CA SER A 57 0.01 -1.45 -4.79
C SER A 57 0.21 -2.89 -4.36
N PHE A 58 -0.89 -3.63 -4.18
CA PHE A 58 -0.88 -5.05 -3.80
C PHE A 58 0.03 -5.91 -4.69
N PHE A 59 -0.10 -5.81 -6.01
CA PHE A 59 0.71 -6.60 -6.94
C PHE A 59 2.17 -6.12 -6.99
N SER A 60 2.44 -4.85 -6.68
CA SER A 60 3.81 -4.36 -6.55
C SER A 60 4.50 -4.97 -5.31
N PHE A 61 3.79 -5.08 -4.19
CA PHE A 61 4.26 -5.81 -3.01
C PHE A 61 4.45 -7.30 -3.30
N CYS A 62 3.46 -7.95 -3.92
CA CYS A 62 3.52 -9.37 -4.28
C CYS A 62 4.68 -9.69 -5.22
N GLN A 63 4.95 -8.84 -6.21
CA GLN A 63 6.10 -9.00 -7.10
C GLN A 63 7.42 -8.95 -6.34
N ALA A 64 7.57 -8.02 -5.40
CA ALA A 64 8.78 -7.93 -4.57
C ALA A 64 8.99 -9.17 -3.70
N ILE A 65 7.92 -9.69 -3.09
CA ILE A 65 7.95 -10.93 -2.29
C ILE A 65 8.41 -12.10 -3.17
N LYS A 66 7.76 -12.28 -4.33
CA LYS A 66 8.06 -13.35 -5.28
C LYS A 66 9.52 -13.30 -5.75
N ASP A 67 9.97 -12.15 -6.23
CA ASP A 67 11.32 -12.00 -6.80
C ASP A 67 12.44 -12.13 -5.76
N ALA A 68 12.16 -11.80 -4.51
CA ALA A 68 13.12 -11.93 -3.41
C ALA A 68 13.00 -13.26 -2.65
N GLY A 69 12.02 -14.11 -2.99
CA GLY A 69 11.78 -15.39 -2.31
C GLY A 69 11.53 -15.22 -0.81
N LEU A 70 10.77 -14.19 -0.42
CA LEU A 70 10.52 -13.90 1.00
C LEU A 70 9.43 -14.82 1.56
N ASP A 71 9.60 -15.21 2.82
CA ASP A 71 8.54 -15.83 3.64
C ASP A 71 7.61 -14.72 4.17
N THR A 72 6.89 -14.08 3.24
CA THR A 72 6.00 -12.94 3.49
C THR A 72 4.61 -13.27 2.97
N THR A 73 3.58 -12.99 3.76
CA THR A 73 2.19 -12.98 3.27
C THR A 73 1.69 -11.56 3.09
N CYS A 74 1.14 -11.26 1.91
CA CYS A 74 0.53 -9.99 1.59
C CYS A 74 -0.99 -10.15 1.52
N TYR A 75 -1.73 -9.39 2.33
CA TYR A 75 -3.18 -9.40 2.37
C TYR A 75 -3.74 -8.15 1.69
N ALA A 76 -4.69 -8.33 0.78
CA ALA A 76 -5.53 -7.27 0.24
C ALA A 76 -6.91 -7.37 0.89
N VAL A 77 -7.28 -6.35 1.67
CA VAL A 77 -8.58 -6.23 2.31
C VAL A 77 -9.37 -5.17 1.57
N ASP A 78 -10.47 -5.59 0.95
CA ASP A 78 -11.38 -4.70 0.24
C ASP A 78 -12.76 -5.38 0.16
N THR A 79 -13.82 -4.61 0.03
CA THR A 79 -15.16 -5.14 -0.26
C THR A 79 -15.34 -5.39 -1.77
N TRP A 80 -14.53 -4.72 -2.59
CA TRP A 80 -14.72 -4.53 -4.03
C TRP A 80 -16.12 -4.01 -4.39
N GLN A 81 -16.77 -3.27 -3.49
CA GLN A 81 -18.06 -2.62 -3.74
C GLN A 81 -17.89 -1.17 -4.21
N GLY A 82 -16.71 -0.58 -3.98
CA GLY A 82 -16.45 0.83 -4.20
C GLY A 82 -16.99 1.72 -3.09
N ASP A 83 -16.83 3.02 -3.26
CA ASP A 83 -17.16 4.05 -2.27
C ASP A 83 -17.51 5.39 -2.97
N PRO A 84 -17.91 6.45 -2.24
CA PRO A 84 -18.26 7.72 -2.86
C PRO A 84 -17.15 8.42 -3.69
N HIS A 85 -15.87 8.16 -3.43
CA HIS A 85 -14.76 8.72 -4.20
C HIS A 85 -14.35 7.85 -5.38
N THR A 86 -14.43 6.52 -5.26
CA THR A 86 -14.08 5.58 -6.34
C THR A 86 -15.26 5.24 -7.26
N GLY A 87 -16.48 5.54 -6.82
CA GLY A 87 -17.73 5.10 -7.43
C GLY A 87 -18.13 3.70 -6.95
N MET A 88 -19.44 3.42 -6.91
CA MET A 88 -20.00 2.14 -6.44
C MET A 88 -19.93 1.04 -7.51
N TYR A 89 -18.73 0.75 -8.01
CA TYR A 89 -18.53 -0.14 -9.17
C TYR A 89 -19.00 -1.58 -8.90
N GLY A 90 -18.91 -2.08 -7.66
CA GLY A 90 -19.29 -3.46 -7.35
C GLY A 90 -20.81 -3.69 -7.37
N GLN A 91 -21.60 -2.61 -7.33
CA GLN A 91 -23.05 -2.68 -7.55
C GLN A 91 -23.41 -2.88 -9.03
N ILE A 92 -22.48 -2.59 -9.95
CA ILE A 92 -22.66 -2.79 -11.39
C ILE A 92 -22.35 -4.23 -11.75
N ASN A 93 -21.15 -4.71 -11.40
CA ASN A 93 -20.73 -6.10 -11.57
C ASN A 93 -19.49 -6.42 -10.71
N ASP A 94 -19.11 -7.70 -10.69
CA ASP A 94 -17.97 -8.21 -9.91
C ASP A 94 -16.63 -8.20 -10.66
N GLY A 95 -16.56 -7.50 -11.79
CA GLY A 95 -15.45 -7.59 -12.76
C GLY A 95 -14.10 -7.18 -12.18
N ILE A 96 -14.05 -6.19 -11.29
CA ILE A 96 -12.79 -5.78 -10.64
C ILE A 96 -12.28 -6.89 -9.73
N TYR A 97 -13.12 -7.43 -8.86
CA TYR A 97 -12.73 -8.53 -7.98
C TYR A 97 -12.29 -9.76 -8.77
N GLN A 98 -13.05 -10.15 -9.80
CA GLN A 98 -12.73 -11.29 -10.66
C GLN A 98 -11.39 -11.10 -11.39
N THR A 99 -11.11 -9.89 -11.87
CA THR A 99 -9.82 -9.52 -12.48
C THR A 99 -8.68 -9.69 -11.49
N VAL A 100 -8.79 -9.09 -10.29
CA VAL A 100 -7.75 -9.18 -9.26
C VAL A 100 -7.54 -10.63 -8.82
N GLN A 101 -8.62 -11.39 -8.64
CA GLN A 101 -8.56 -12.80 -8.27
C GLN A 101 -7.84 -13.64 -9.34
N ALA A 102 -8.14 -13.43 -10.62
CA ALA A 102 -7.49 -14.12 -11.73
C ALA A 102 -5.98 -13.85 -11.77
N VAL A 103 -5.58 -12.58 -11.73
CA VAL A 103 -4.16 -12.18 -11.72
C VAL A 103 -3.44 -12.73 -10.49
N LYS A 104 -4.04 -12.59 -9.30
CA LYS A 104 -3.48 -13.14 -8.06
C LYS A 104 -3.25 -14.65 -8.19
N ASN A 105 -4.24 -15.40 -8.67
CA ASN A 105 -4.16 -16.86 -8.72
C ASN A 105 -3.14 -17.35 -9.75
N ARG A 106 -3.00 -16.64 -10.88
CA ARG A 106 -2.01 -16.98 -11.91
C ARG A 106 -0.58 -16.65 -11.46
N ASP A 107 -0.35 -15.42 -11.00
CA ASP A 107 1.02 -14.91 -10.87
C ASP A 107 1.56 -14.95 -9.44
N PHE A 108 0.66 -14.93 -8.45
CA PHE A 108 0.96 -14.77 -7.02
C PHE A 108 0.21 -15.76 -6.10
N PRO A 109 0.05 -17.05 -6.46
CA PRO A 109 -0.85 -17.98 -5.75
C PRO A 109 -0.47 -18.18 -4.27
N ASN A 110 0.82 -18.12 -3.95
CA ASN A 110 1.36 -18.45 -2.62
C ASN A 110 1.71 -17.23 -1.75
N VAL A 111 1.69 -16.02 -2.31
CA VAL A 111 2.15 -14.79 -1.61
C VAL A 111 1.00 -13.82 -1.34
N GLY A 112 0.03 -13.74 -2.26
CA GLY A 112 -1.15 -12.89 -2.09
C GLY A 112 -2.27 -13.61 -1.37
N THR A 113 -3.05 -12.90 -0.58
CA THR A 113 -4.33 -13.36 -0.02
C THR A 113 -5.36 -12.26 -0.19
N LEU A 114 -6.52 -12.58 -0.76
CA LEU A 114 -7.63 -11.63 -0.92
C LEU A 114 -8.65 -11.86 0.21
N LEU A 115 -8.98 -10.82 0.95
CA LEU A 115 -10.00 -10.83 1.99
C LEU A 115 -11.14 -9.91 1.55
N ARG A 116 -12.23 -10.51 1.05
CA ARG A 116 -13.40 -9.79 0.55
C ARG A 116 -14.35 -9.42 1.69
N THR A 117 -14.04 -8.35 2.40
CA THR A 117 -14.70 -7.95 3.65
C THR A 117 -14.41 -6.48 3.95
N THR A 118 -15.12 -5.90 4.91
CA THR A 118 -14.77 -4.55 5.40
C THR A 118 -13.48 -4.59 6.22
N PHE A 119 -12.84 -3.43 6.38
CA PHE A 119 -11.62 -3.34 7.18
C PHE A 119 -11.87 -3.70 8.65
N ASP A 120 -13.03 -3.34 9.20
CA ASP A 120 -13.40 -3.63 10.59
C ASP A 120 -13.61 -5.12 10.84
N GLU A 121 -14.28 -5.83 9.93
CA GLU A 121 -14.48 -7.28 10.03
C GLU A 121 -13.15 -8.03 9.97
N ALA A 122 -12.22 -7.57 9.13
CA ALA A 122 -10.90 -8.16 8.97
C ALA A 122 -10.01 -8.03 10.23
N LEU A 123 -10.29 -7.10 11.16
CA LEU A 123 -9.47 -6.90 12.36
C LEU A 123 -9.30 -8.17 13.21
N SER A 124 -10.31 -9.04 13.22
CA SER A 124 -10.30 -10.30 13.97
C SER A 124 -9.32 -11.34 13.40
N ASN A 125 -8.96 -11.21 12.13
CA ASN A 125 -8.05 -12.13 11.44
C ASN A 125 -6.58 -11.84 11.77
N PHE A 126 -6.27 -10.65 12.28
CA PHE A 126 -4.91 -10.20 12.54
C PHE A 126 -4.65 -10.08 14.04
N PRO A 127 -3.69 -10.85 14.59
CA PRO A 127 -3.27 -10.66 15.97
C PRO A 127 -2.60 -9.29 16.15
N ASN A 128 -2.68 -8.73 17.35
CA ASN A 128 -2.02 -7.46 17.66
C ASN A 128 -0.51 -7.58 17.49
N LYS A 129 0.14 -6.49 17.05
CA LYS A 129 1.60 -6.38 16.91
C LYS A 129 2.23 -7.38 15.91
N THR A 130 1.53 -7.72 14.83
CA THR A 130 2.00 -8.69 13.82
C THR A 130 2.20 -8.12 12.43
N ILE A 131 1.57 -7.00 12.10
CA ILE A 131 1.66 -6.40 10.75
C ILE A 131 2.94 -5.55 10.65
N ASP A 132 3.86 -5.90 9.75
CA ASP A 132 5.11 -5.17 9.57
C ASP A 132 4.93 -3.95 8.65
N ILE A 133 4.07 -4.06 7.64
CA ILE A 133 3.70 -2.96 6.75
C ILE A 133 2.17 -2.92 6.63
N LEU A 134 1.58 -1.79 6.99
CA LEU A 134 0.17 -1.48 6.79
C LEU A 134 0.05 -0.41 5.70
N HIS A 135 -0.67 -0.68 4.62
CA HIS A 135 -1.00 0.29 3.58
C HIS A 135 -2.46 0.70 3.71
N ILE A 136 -2.74 2.00 3.80
CA ILE A 136 -4.08 2.58 3.94
C ILE A 136 -4.37 3.42 2.70
N ASP A 137 -5.33 2.95 1.89
CA ASP A 137 -5.81 3.59 0.66
C ASP A 137 -7.31 3.25 0.43
N GLY A 138 -8.09 3.33 1.51
CA GLY A 138 -9.53 3.11 1.51
C GLY A 138 -10.32 4.37 1.16
N TYR A 139 -11.38 4.66 1.92
CA TYR A 139 -12.17 5.87 1.68
C TYR A 139 -11.45 7.13 2.19
N HIS A 140 -11.24 8.11 1.31
CA HIS A 140 -10.33 9.23 1.56
C HIS A 140 -10.90 10.37 2.43
N ALA A 141 -12.10 10.23 2.99
CA ALA A 141 -12.63 11.22 3.93
C ALA A 141 -11.87 11.20 5.27
N TYR A 142 -11.65 12.36 5.90
CA TYR A 142 -10.83 12.48 7.12
C TYR A 142 -11.22 11.49 8.22
N ASN A 143 -12.51 11.40 8.54
CA ASN A 143 -13.00 10.51 9.60
C ASN A 143 -12.81 9.04 9.25
N ALA A 144 -12.91 8.66 7.97
CA ALA A 144 -12.73 7.28 7.53
C ALA A 144 -11.27 6.85 7.66
N VAL A 145 -10.33 7.63 7.10
CA VAL A 145 -8.90 7.33 7.21
C VAL A 145 -8.39 7.40 8.65
N LEU A 146 -8.93 8.30 9.48
CA LEU A 146 -8.63 8.35 10.91
C LEU A 146 -9.10 7.09 11.64
N HIS A 147 -10.32 6.63 11.35
CA HIS A 147 -10.86 5.39 11.89
C HIS A 147 -10.02 4.18 11.48
N ASP A 148 -9.68 4.06 10.19
CA ASP A 148 -8.84 2.98 9.67
C ASP A 148 -7.48 2.97 10.37
N TYR A 149 -6.81 4.12 10.44
CA TYR A 149 -5.54 4.23 11.14
C TYR A 149 -5.65 3.84 12.62
N ALA A 150 -6.63 4.39 13.35
CA ALA A 150 -6.79 4.14 14.78
C ALA A 150 -7.11 2.68 15.09
N SER A 151 -8.00 2.06 14.32
CA SER A 151 -8.45 0.67 14.51
C SER A 151 -7.36 -0.34 14.16
N TRP A 152 -6.53 -0.04 13.16
CA TRP A 152 -5.45 -0.92 12.72
C TRP A 152 -4.11 -0.68 13.43
N LEU A 153 -3.89 0.48 14.05
CA LEU A 153 -2.65 0.78 14.77
C LEU A 153 -2.28 -0.28 15.84
N PRO A 154 -3.21 -0.86 16.63
CA PRO A 154 -2.90 -1.96 17.55
C PRO A 154 -2.36 -3.23 16.85
N LYS A 155 -2.72 -3.46 15.59
CA LYS A 155 -2.29 -4.61 14.77
C LYS A 155 -0.86 -4.47 14.26
N LEU A 156 -0.38 -3.23 14.10
CA LEU A 156 0.98 -2.92 13.65
C LEU A 156 2.05 -3.43 14.62
N ALA A 157 3.06 -4.11 14.12
CA ALA A 157 4.22 -4.62 14.85
C ALA A 157 5.08 -3.48 15.45
N PRO A 158 5.93 -3.75 16.45
CA PRO A 158 6.97 -2.82 16.87
C PRO A 158 7.85 -2.43 15.68
N ASN A 159 8.15 -1.14 15.55
CA ASN A 159 8.85 -0.58 14.38
C ASN A 159 8.16 -0.82 13.02
N GLY A 160 6.88 -1.20 13.01
CA GLY A 160 6.11 -1.38 11.78
C GLY A 160 5.91 -0.06 11.03
N ILE A 161 5.72 -0.17 9.72
CA ILE A 161 5.59 0.95 8.78
C ILE A 161 4.13 1.12 8.41
N VAL A 162 3.64 2.36 8.38
CA VAL A 162 2.33 2.68 7.82
C VAL A 162 2.51 3.52 6.56
N LEU A 163 1.89 3.08 5.46
CA LEU A 163 1.83 3.79 4.20
C LEU A 163 0.44 4.44 4.06
N PHE A 164 0.43 5.71 3.67
CA PHE A 164 -0.80 6.45 3.36
C PHE A 164 -0.72 6.95 1.92
N HIS A 165 -1.71 6.61 1.10
CA HIS A 165 -1.82 7.17 -0.26
C HIS A 165 -2.69 8.44 -0.27
N ASP A 166 -2.72 9.17 -1.39
CA ASP A 166 -3.46 10.43 -1.58
C ASP A 166 -3.12 11.56 -0.60
N THR A 167 -1.92 11.53 -0.02
CA THR A 167 -1.46 12.54 0.96
C THR A 167 -1.27 13.95 0.37
N ALA A 168 -1.23 14.09 -0.95
CA ALA A 168 -1.15 15.38 -1.65
C ALA A 168 -2.50 15.88 -2.18
N VAL A 169 -3.59 15.11 -2.06
CA VAL A 169 -4.90 15.45 -2.60
C VAL A 169 -5.69 16.34 -1.63
N LYS A 170 -6.18 17.48 -2.12
CA LYS A 170 -6.88 18.52 -1.34
C LYS A 170 -8.25 18.93 -1.90
N ILE A 171 -8.79 18.13 -2.81
CA ILE A 171 -10.08 18.38 -3.48
C ILE A 171 -11.13 17.37 -3.02
N MET A 172 -12.40 17.58 -3.40
CA MET A 172 -13.49 16.60 -3.23
C MET A 172 -13.66 16.07 -1.79
N ASN A 173 -13.39 16.90 -0.77
CA ASN A 173 -13.49 16.50 0.64
C ASN A 173 -12.51 15.39 1.07
N PHE A 174 -11.40 15.21 0.33
CA PHE A 174 -10.30 14.35 0.75
C PHE A 174 -9.68 14.89 2.04
N GLY A 175 -9.59 14.03 3.04
CA GLY A 175 -9.06 14.34 4.37
C GLY A 175 -7.74 13.65 4.70
N VAL A 176 -7.17 12.84 3.80
CA VAL A 176 -5.92 12.12 4.07
C VAL A 176 -4.77 13.08 4.36
N HIS A 177 -4.65 14.18 3.60
CA HIS A 177 -3.61 15.19 3.83
C HIS A 177 -3.71 15.82 5.24
N ILE A 178 -4.92 15.98 5.79
CA ILE A 178 -5.15 16.56 7.13
C ILE A 178 -4.59 15.61 8.18
N LEU A 179 -4.96 14.32 8.12
CA LEU A 179 -4.42 13.32 9.04
C LEU A 179 -2.90 13.18 8.87
N TRP A 180 -2.42 13.16 7.63
CA TRP A 180 -1.00 13.08 7.34
C TRP A 180 -0.20 14.23 7.95
N ASP A 181 -0.68 15.47 7.83
CA ASP A 181 -0.06 16.65 8.44
C ASP A 181 0.03 16.54 9.97
N GLN A 182 -1.00 15.99 10.63
CA GLN A 182 -0.99 15.73 12.07
C GLN A 182 0.05 14.66 12.45
N LEU A 183 0.09 13.55 11.73
CA LEU A 183 0.97 12.41 12.05
C LEU A 183 2.44 12.71 11.77
N ARG A 184 2.75 13.36 10.65
CA ARG A 184 4.14 13.66 10.26
C ARG A 184 4.80 14.70 11.17
N ALA A 185 4.01 15.50 11.88
CA ALA A 185 4.51 16.46 12.87
C ALA A 185 5.09 15.78 14.12
N ILE A 186 4.70 14.54 14.40
CA ILE A 186 5.04 13.84 15.65
C ILE A 186 5.81 12.53 15.44
N TYR A 187 5.75 11.94 14.24
CA TYR A 187 6.43 10.68 13.93
C TYR A 187 7.48 10.83 12.83
N PRO A 188 8.58 10.05 12.89
CA PRO A 188 9.53 9.96 11.78
C PRO A 188 8.82 9.50 10.51
N HIS A 189 9.19 10.10 9.38
CA HIS A 189 8.48 9.88 8.12
C HIS A 189 9.33 10.13 6.88
N MET A 190 8.83 9.64 5.75
CA MET A 190 9.17 10.09 4.39
C MET A 190 7.89 10.47 3.65
N GLN A 191 7.99 11.32 2.64
CA GLN A 191 6.85 11.71 1.82
C GLN A 191 7.24 11.87 0.35
N PHE A 192 6.39 11.34 -0.53
CA PHE A 192 6.39 11.62 -1.96
C PHE A 192 5.23 12.56 -2.30
N GLN A 193 5.43 13.44 -3.29
CA GLN A 193 4.41 14.40 -3.75
C GLN A 193 3.76 14.00 -5.09
N HIS A 194 4.45 13.18 -5.89
CA HIS A 194 3.94 12.70 -7.18
C HIS A 194 2.92 11.58 -6.97
N SER A 195 2.15 11.24 -8.02
CA SER A 195 1.17 10.13 -7.96
C SER A 195 0.24 10.26 -6.75
N ASN A 196 -0.43 11.41 -6.66
CA ASN A 196 -1.29 11.83 -5.55
C ASN A 196 -0.65 11.86 -4.15
N GLY A 197 0.64 11.57 -4.05
CA GLY A 197 1.43 11.60 -2.83
C GLY A 197 1.35 10.28 -2.04
N LEU A 198 2.48 9.91 -1.43
CA LEU A 198 2.60 8.73 -0.58
C LEU A 198 3.36 9.11 0.69
N GLY A 199 2.72 8.92 1.84
CA GLY A 199 3.32 9.05 3.15
C GLY A 199 3.86 7.72 3.65
N VAL A 200 5.08 7.72 4.22
CA VAL A 200 5.70 6.57 4.87
C VAL A 200 5.95 6.94 6.32
N LEU A 201 5.22 6.34 7.26
CA LEU A 201 5.24 6.68 8.68
C LEU A 201 5.86 5.57 9.52
N PHE A 202 6.59 5.96 10.57
CA PHE A 202 7.17 5.05 11.56
C PHE A 202 6.59 5.31 12.96
N PRO A 203 5.29 5.03 13.21
CA PRO A 203 4.61 5.44 14.43
C PRO A 203 5.01 4.64 15.68
N LYS A 204 5.70 3.50 15.50
CA LYS A 204 6.14 2.59 16.58
C LYS A 204 7.66 2.45 16.68
N GLY A 205 8.39 3.46 16.22
CA GLY A 205 9.85 3.46 16.17
C GLY A 205 10.40 3.17 14.77
N VAL A 206 11.65 3.57 14.56
CA VAL A 206 12.36 3.39 13.29
C VAL A 206 13.35 2.24 13.45
N PRO A 207 13.26 1.16 12.64
CA PRO A 207 14.28 0.12 12.67
C PRO A 207 15.66 0.69 12.34
N ASP A 208 16.74 0.18 12.95
CA ASP A 208 18.11 0.70 12.75
C ASP A 208 18.49 0.83 11.26
N LYS A 209 18.14 -0.17 10.44
CA LYS A 209 18.41 -0.16 9.00
C LYS A 209 17.72 0.98 8.25
N PHE A 210 16.62 1.53 8.78
CA PHE A 210 15.89 2.65 8.21
C PHE A 210 16.40 4.02 8.66
N GLN A 211 17.27 4.11 9.68
CA GLN A 211 17.85 5.39 10.12
C GLN A 211 18.59 6.08 8.97
N ASP A 212 19.46 5.32 8.29
CA ASP A 212 20.20 5.75 7.11
C ASP A 212 19.28 6.13 5.94
N VAL A 213 18.16 5.40 5.78
CA VAL A 213 17.17 5.64 4.73
C VAL A 213 16.47 6.99 4.97
N LEU A 214 16.07 7.26 6.22
CA LEU A 214 15.46 8.54 6.61
C LEU A 214 16.45 9.70 6.50
N ALA A 215 17.70 9.51 6.90
CA ALA A 215 18.74 10.52 6.76
C ALA A 215 19.01 10.89 5.28
N GLN A 216 18.83 9.93 4.37
CA GLN A 216 19.05 10.11 2.93
C GLN A 216 17.75 10.22 2.11
N GLN A 217 16.60 10.41 2.75
CA GLN A 217 15.29 10.29 2.11
C GLN A 217 15.13 11.19 0.88
N GLN A 218 15.71 12.40 0.88
CA GLN A 218 15.62 13.33 -0.25
C GLN A 218 16.22 12.73 -1.54
N LYS A 219 17.30 11.94 -1.42
CA LYS A 219 17.92 11.26 -2.56
C LYS A 219 17.00 10.17 -3.11
N LEU A 220 16.31 9.43 -2.24
CA LEU A 220 15.34 8.40 -2.64
C LEU A 220 14.12 9.06 -3.31
N ILE A 221 13.56 10.09 -2.69
CA ILE A 221 12.40 10.83 -3.20
C ILE A 221 12.68 11.35 -4.61
N LEU A 222 13.81 12.04 -4.82
CA LEU A 222 14.21 12.54 -6.13
C LEU A 222 14.45 11.42 -7.16
N ARG A 223 14.85 10.23 -6.71
CA ARG A 223 15.11 9.10 -7.59
C ARG A 223 13.80 8.48 -8.10
N TYR A 224 12.81 8.26 -7.23
CA TYR A 224 11.53 7.68 -7.61
C TYR A 224 10.58 8.68 -8.30
N ALA A 225 10.71 9.97 -8.00
CA ALA A 225 9.91 11.00 -8.68
C ALA A 225 10.24 11.18 -10.18
N ARG A 226 11.34 10.59 -10.67
CA ARG A 226 11.79 10.69 -12.07
C ARG A 226 11.34 9.55 -12.98
N GLY A 227 10.62 8.55 -12.46
CA GLY A 227 10.23 7.33 -13.20
C GLY A 227 11.31 6.25 -13.18
#